data_AF-A0A9D8E8H3-F1
#
_entry.id   AF-A0A9D8E8H3-F1
#
_cell.length_a   1.000
_cell.length_b   1.000
_cell.length_c   1.000
_cell.angle_alpha   90.00
_cell.angle_beta   90.00
_cell.angle_gamma   90.00
#
_symmetry.space_group_name_H-M   'P 1'
#
loop_
_entity.id
_entity.type
_entity.pdbx_description
1 polymer ?
#
loop_
_entity_poly.entity_id
_entity_poly.type
_entity_poly.pdbx_seq_one_letter_code
_entity_poly.pdbx_strand_id
1 'polypeptide(L)'
;MEPQVLKALALTSIAGLSTTVGSLMGLIFKRENPKFMSFVLDFAAGIMFGVSFFEMLPWGFEKIGFLKAGISFLAGFIFIFLIDYFVPHEYSGHRETINENTIKKLLRTGLFLAFGIAIHNFPEGMATFYSSIVDVKKGAAIAIAISIHNIPEGIAVSVPVNKATGSGRKAFLWFFLSVCCRTGCPVSQALTATSIELDAALLK
;
A
#
# COMPACT_ATOMS: atom_id res chain seq x y z
N MET A 1 -20.69 21.19 5.04
CA MET A 1 -19.35 20.81 4.54
C MET A 1 -19.20 21.45 3.17
N GLU A 2 -18.10 22.15 2.90
CA GLU A 2 -17.86 22.78 1.59
C GLU A 2 -17.98 21.74 0.45
N PRO A 3 -18.65 22.04 -0.68
CA PRO A 3 -18.84 21.10 -1.79
C PRO A 3 -17.54 20.49 -2.32
N GLN A 4 -16.41 21.20 -2.19
CA GLN A 4 -15.08 20.75 -2.60
C GLN A 4 -14.51 19.68 -1.66
N VAL A 5 -14.70 19.83 -0.35
CA VAL A 5 -14.25 18.85 0.65
C VAL A 5 -14.99 17.52 0.48
N LEU A 6 -16.29 17.57 0.19
CA LEU A 6 -17.07 16.35 -0.06
C LEU A 6 -16.59 15.60 -1.31
N LYS A 7 -16.27 16.33 -2.39
CA LYS A 7 -15.70 15.73 -3.61
C LYS A 7 -14.31 15.13 -3.36
N ALA A 8 -13.46 15.82 -2.61
CA ALA A 8 -12.13 15.32 -2.25
C ALA A 8 -12.21 14.05 -1.39
N LEU A 9 -13.11 14.01 -0.42
CA LEU A 9 -13.38 12.79 0.38
C LEU A 9 -13.89 11.65 -0.50
N ALA A 10 -14.81 11.92 -1.42
CA ALA A 10 -15.35 10.90 -2.32
C ALA A 10 -14.25 10.32 -3.22
N LEU A 11 -13.44 11.16 -3.87
CA LEU A 11 -12.34 10.72 -4.73
C LEU A 11 -11.29 9.92 -3.96
N THR A 12 -10.91 10.38 -2.76
CA THR A 12 -9.95 9.67 -1.90
C THR A 12 -10.51 8.35 -1.40
N SER A 13 -11.80 8.29 -1.09
CA SER A 13 -12.48 7.04 -0.70
C SER A 13 -12.55 6.04 -1.84
N ILE A 14 -12.85 6.48 -3.07
CA ILE A 14 -12.85 5.63 -4.26
C ILE A 14 -11.45 5.05 -4.48
N ALA A 15 -10.41 5.89 -4.40
CA ALA A 15 -9.03 5.46 -4.51
C ALA A 15 -8.67 4.44 -3.42
N GLY A 16 -9.04 4.69 -2.16
CA GLY A 16 -8.81 3.73 -1.07
C GLY A 16 -9.52 2.39 -1.29
N LEU A 17 -10.78 2.42 -1.71
CA LEU A 17 -11.61 1.23 -1.92
C LEU A 17 -11.11 0.33 -3.06
N SER A 18 -10.39 0.85 -4.04
CA SER A 18 -9.88 0.02 -5.14
C SER A 18 -8.85 -1.01 -4.66
N THR A 19 -8.15 -0.75 -3.55
CA THR A 19 -7.29 -1.75 -2.87
C THR A 19 -8.10 -2.97 -2.43
N THR A 20 -9.29 -2.74 -1.87
CA THR A 20 -10.21 -3.82 -1.48
C THR A 20 -10.64 -4.62 -2.69
N VAL A 21 -10.95 -3.94 -3.80
CA VAL A 21 -11.30 -4.60 -5.07
C VAL A 21 -10.14 -5.49 -5.54
N GLY A 22 -8.91 -4.98 -5.54
CA GLY A 22 -7.71 -5.75 -5.84
C GLY A 22 -7.54 -6.96 -4.93
N SER A 23 -7.73 -6.79 -3.63
CA SER A 23 -7.66 -7.88 -2.66
C SER A 23 -8.68 -8.98 -2.97
N LEU A 24 -9.95 -8.63 -3.23
CA LEU A 24 -10.98 -9.57 -3.64
C LEU A 24 -10.63 -10.29 -4.94
N MET A 25 -10.09 -9.57 -5.93
CA MET A 25 -9.61 -10.17 -7.18
C MET A 25 -8.52 -11.20 -6.90
N GLY A 26 -7.51 -10.86 -6.08
CA GLY A 26 -6.44 -11.79 -5.70
C GLY A 26 -6.97 -13.08 -5.06
N LEU A 27 -7.99 -12.96 -4.21
CA LEU A 27 -8.63 -14.10 -3.54
C LEU A 27 -9.46 -14.97 -4.50
N ILE A 28 -10.17 -14.37 -5.45
CA ILE A 28 -10.98 -15.10 -6.45
C ILE A 28 -10.07 -15.82 -7.44
N PHE A 29 -9.07 -15.12 -7.97
CA PHE A 29 -8.24 -15.67 -9.04
C PHE A 29 -7.29 -16.75 -8.52
N LYS A 30 -6.95 -16.78 -7.21
CA LYS A 30 -6.04 -17.76 -6.58
C LYS A 30 -4.79 -18.07 -7.43
N ARG A 31 -4.34 -17.09 -8.23
CA ARG A 31 -3.26 -17.33 -9.20
C ARG A 31 -1.93 -17.12 -8.50
N GLU A 32 -1.37 -18.22 -8.03
CA GLU A 32 -0.01 -18.29 -7.48
C GLU A 32 1.06 -18.25 -8.58
N ASN A 33 0.83 -17.49 -9.65
CA ASN A 33 1.77 -17.42 -10.77
C ASN A 33 2.79 -16.30 -10.48
N PRO A 34 4.07 -16.60 -10.22
CA PRO A 34 5.08 -15.59 -9.91
C PRO A 34 5.27 -14.58 -11.04
N LYS A 35 5.08 -15.00 -12.31
CA LYS A 35 5.15 -14.10 -13.46
C LYS A 35 4.01 -13.09 -13.47
N PHE A 36 2.81 -13.53 -13.10
CA PHE A 36 1.66 -12.64 -12.96
C PHE A 36 1.88 -11.66 -11.81
N MET A 37 2.40 -12.15 -10.66
CA MET A 37 2.68 -11.28 -9.52
C MET A 37 3.75 -10.23 -9.83
N SER A 38 4.83 -10.63 -10.50
CA SER A 38 5.89 -9.70 -10.92
C SER A 38 5.32 -8.64 -11.88
N PHE A 39 4.54 -9.06 -12.88
CA PHE A 39 3.88 -8.12 -13.80
C PHE A 39 2.97 -7.12 -13.08
N VAL A 40 2.16 -7.59 -12.11
CA VAL A 40 1.24 -6.76 -11.34
C VAL A 40 2.01 -5.73 -10.50
N LEU A 41 3.10 -6.15 -9.83
CA LEU A 41 3.96 -5.28 -9.02
C LEU A 41 4.74 -4.27 -9.88
N ASP A 42 5.29 -4.69 -11.02
CA ASP A 42 6.03 -3.81 -11.94
C ASP A 42 5.09 -2.76 -12.56
N PHE A 43 3.86 -3.16 -12.91
CA PHE A 43 2.84 -2.25 -13.39
C PHE A 43 2.48 -1.20 -12.33
N ALA A 44 2.32 -1.61 -11.09
CA ALA A 44 2.08 -0.72 -9.95
C ALA A 44 3.23 0.27 -9.73
N ALA A 45 4.48 -0.21 -9.81
CA ALA A 45 5.68 0.62 -9.70
C ALA A 45 5.76 1.66 -10.82
N GLY A 46 5.43 1.28 -12.06
CA GLY A 46 5.38 2.20 -13.20
C GLY A 46 4.37 3.34 -13.04
N ILE A 47 3.19 3.04 -12.49
CA ILE A 47 2.17 4.07 -12.19
C ILE A 47 2.71 5.06 -11.15
N MET A 48 3.31 4.58 -10.06
CA MET A 48 3.81 5.45 -9.00
C MET A 48 5.02 6.28 -9.44
N PHE A 49 5.87 5.73 -10.31
CA PHE A 49 6.90 6.50 -10.99
C PHE A 49 6.26 7.63 -11.82
N GLY A 50 5.24 7.33 -12.63
CA GLY A 50 4.51 8.32 -13.42
C GLY A 50 3.88 9.43 -12.57
N VAL A 51 3.14 9.07 -11.52
CA VAL A 51 2.52 10.04 -10.58
C VAL A 51 3.60 10.91 -9.92
N SER A 52 4.73 10.34 -9.54
CA SER A 52 5.82 11.09 -8.90
C SER A 52 6.44 12.14 -9.82
N PHE A 53 6.76 11.76 -11.06
CA PHE A 53 7.49 12.63 -12.00
C PHE A 53 6.60 13.57 -12.82
N PHE A 54 5.38 13.15 -13.17
CA PHE A 54 4.51 13.93 -14.05
C PHE A 54 3.46 14.74 -13.31
N GLU A 55 3.10 14.36 -12.09
CA GLU A 55 2.09 15.07 -11.29
C GLU A 55 2.73 15.75 -10.07
N MET A 56 3.36 14.99 -9.17
CA MET A 56 3.79 15.52 -7.87
C MET A 56 5.01 16.45 -7.96
N LEU A 57 6.03 16.07 -8.73
CA LEU A 57 7.25 16.88 -8.86
C LEU A 57 6.99 18.23 -9.56
N PRO A 58 6.28 18.30 -10.72
CA PRO A 58 5.94 19.58 -11.34
C PRO A 58 5.06 20.44 -10.44
N TRP A 59 4.13 19.83 -9.72
CA TRP A 59 3.31 20.53 -8.74
C TRP A 59 4.15 21.13 -7.60
N GLY A 60 5.15 20.39 -7.11
CA GLY A 60 6.12 20.91 -6.15
C GLY A 60 6.90 22.10 -6.69
N PHE A 61 7.35 22.05 -7.95
CA PHE A 61 8.02 23.17 -8.61
C PHE A 61 7.14 24.42 -8.69
N GLU A 62 5.86 24.27 -9.01
CA GLU A 62 4.89 25.38 -9.05
C GLU A 62 4.67 26.03 -7.67
N LYS A 63 4.66 25.24 -6.58
CA LYS A 63 4.25 25.71 -5.25
C LYS A 63 5.37 26.25 -4.37
N ILE A 64 6.53 25.58 -4.38
CA ILE A 64 7.65 25.93 -3.50
C ILE A 64 8.91 26.31 -4.26
N GLY A 65 8.87 26.29 -5.60
CA GLY A 65 9.97 26.62 -6.49
C GLY A 65 10.89 25.44 -6.77
N PHE A 66 11.55 25.47 -7.93
CA PHE A 66 12.39 24.39 -8.46
C PHE A 66 13.41 23.86 -7.45
N LEU A 67 14.17 24.76 -6.82
CA LEU A 67 15.27 24.38 -5.94
C LEU A 67 14.77 23.67 -4.67
N LYS A 68 13.74 24.21 -4.01
CA LYS A 68 13.19 23.64 -2.76
C LYS A 68 12.51 22.31 -3.03
N ALA A 69 11.69 22.22 -4.08
CA ALA A 69 11.04 20.96 -4.44
C ALA A 69 12.04 19.90 -4.91
N GLY A 70 13.08 20.27 -5.66
CA GLY A 70 14.14 19.36 -6.06
C GLY A 70 14.91 18.78 -4.86
N ILE A 71 15.28 19.63 -3.89
CA ILE A 71 15.95 19.19 -2.66
C ILE A 71 15.04 18.29 -1.84
N SER A 72 13.75 18.65 -1.66
CA SER A 72 12.79 17.83 -0.92
C SER A 72 12.54 16.48 -1.60
N PHE A 73 12.46 16.44 -2.93
CA PHE A 73 12.30 15.20 -3.69
C PHE A 73 13.51 14.29 -3.53
N LEU A 74 14.73 14.84 -3.67
CA LEU A 74 15.96 14.09 -3.49
C LEU A 74 16.13 13.60 -2.04
N ALA A 75 15.78 14.43 -1.06
CA ALA A 75 15.79 14.06 0.35
C ALA A 75 14.82 12.90 0.63
N GLY A 76 13.62 12.92 0.06
CA GLY A 76 12.66 11.82 0.15
C GLY A 76 13.19 10.52 -0.50
N PHE A 77 13.83 10.62 -1.66
CA PHE A 77 14.46 9.48 -2.33
C PHE A 77 15.60 8.88 -1.51
N ILE A 78 16.49 9.70 -0.95
CA ILE A 78 17.58 9.25 -0.07
C ILE A 78 17.00 8.63 1.19
N PHE A 79 15.95 9.22 1.76
CA PHE A 79 15.30 8.71 2.97
C PHE A 79 14.75 7.29 2.77
N ILE A 80 14.00 7.04 1.69
CA ILE A 80 13.48 5.70 1.42
C ILE A 80 14.60 4.72 1.07
N PHE A 81 15.65 5.16 0.37
CA PHE A 81 16.85 4.35 0.09
C PHE A 81 17.56 3.93 1.38
N LEU A 82 17.69 4.83 2.36
CA LEU A 82 18.28 4.50 3.65
C LEU A 82 17.41 3.52 4.43
N ILE A 83 16.08 3.68 4.42
CA ILE A 83 15.17 2.71 5.04
C ILE A 83 15.40 1.33 4.43
N ASP A 84 15.38 1.22 3.09
CA ASP A 84 15.60 -0.05 2.38
C ASP A 84 16.96 -0.67 2.73
N TYR A 85 18.02 0.15 2.75
CA TYR A 85 19.37 -0.29 3.13
C TYR A 85 19.45 -0.84 4.56
N PHE A 86 18.72 -0.25 5.52
CA PHE A 86 18.71 -0.70 6.91
C PHE A 86 17.74 -1.87 7.16
N VAL A 87 16.77 -2.11 6.28
CA VAL A 87 15.84 -3.23 6.42
C VAL A 87 16.59 -4.52 6.05
N PRO A 88 16.80 -5.44 7.01
CA PRO A 88 17.54 -6.67 6.73
C PRO A 88 16.76 -7.56 5.75
N HIS A 89 17.30 -7.73 4.54
CA HIS A 89 16.76 -8.65 3.55
C HIS A 89 17.24 -10.09 3.83
N GLU A 90 16.60 -10.81 4.76
CA GLU A 90 16.83 -12.26 4.90
C GLU A 90 16.09 -13.02 3.77
N TYR A 91 16.82 -13.44 2.74
CA TYR A 91 16.31 -14.35 1.70
C TYR A 91 16.24 -15.78 2.28
N SER A 92 15.11 -16.18 2.85
CA SER A 92 14.89 -17.56 3.33
C SER A 92 14.69 -18.51 2.15
N GLY A 93 15.79 -18.85 1.47
CA GLY A 93 15.88 -19.76 0.34
C GLY A 93 16.13 -21.23 0.72
N HIS A 94 15.87 -21.63 1.96
CA HIS A 94 15.99 -23.03 2.38
C HIS A 94 14.79 -23.45 3.21
N ARG A 95 14.33 -24.69 2.99
CA ARG A 95 13.37 -25.41 3.84
C ARG A 95 13.96 -25.51 5.25
N GLU A 96 13.87 -24.46 6.04
CA GLU A 96 14.06 -24.58 7.49
C GLU A 96 12.83 -25.28 8.05
N THR A 97 13.06 -26.32 8.84
CA THR A 97 12.05 -26.90 9.73
C THR A 97 11.40 -25.77 10.53
N ILE A 98 10.08 -25.64 10.47
CA ILE A 98 9.33 -24.58 11.16
C ILE A 98 9.60 -24.68 12.67
N ASN A 99 10.56 -23.89 13.14
CA ASN A 99 10.89 -23.68 14.54
C ASN A 99 10.14 -22.41 15.02
N GLU A 100 9.84 -22.31 16.33
CA GLU A 100 9.37 -21.07 16.95
C GLU A 100 10.21 -19.83 16.59
N ASN A 101 11.53 -19.96 16.43
CA ASN A 101 12.41 -18.88 15.99
C ASN A 101 12.13 -18.43 14.55
N THR A 102 11.85 -19.37 13.65
CA THR A 102 11.46 -19.09 12.25
C THR A 102 10.10 -18.39 12.21
N ILE A 103 9.14 -18.82 13.04
CA ILE A 103 7.84 -18.15 13.18
C ILE A 103 8.01 -16.72 13.69
N LYS A 104 8.74 -16.50 14.79
CA LYS A 104 8.99 -15.15 15.32
C LYS A 104 9.66 -14.21 14.31
N LYS A 105 10.58 -14.72 13.49
CA LYS A 105 11.20 -13.97 12.39
C LYS A 105 10.20 -13.60 11.30
N LEU A 106 9.37 -14.56 10.86
CA LEU A 106 8.33 -14.32 9.85
C LEU A 106 7.29 -13.29 10.31
N LEU A 107 6.88 -13.34 11.58
CA LEU A 107 6.01 -12.32 12.20
C LEU A 107 6.71 -10.96 12.14
N ARG A 108 7.96 -10.85 12.59
CA ARG A 108 8.70 -9.59 12.53
C ARG A 108 8.77 -9.00 11.11
N THR A 109 9.03 -9.82 10.10
CA THR A 109 9.04 -9.40 8.69
C THR A 109 7.64 -8.98 8.20
N GLY A 110 6.59 -9.71 8.60
CA GLY A 110 5.20 -9.36 8.31
C GLY A 110 4.80 -8.02 8.93
N LEU A 111 5.19 -7.76 10.17
CA LEU A 111 4.97 -6.50 10.86
C LEU A 111 5.68 -5.33 10.16
N PHE A 112 6.94 -5.51 9.73
CA PHE A 112 7.68 -4.50 8.97
C PHE A 112 7.06 -4.24 7.60
N LEU A 113 6.62 -5.28 6.89
CA LEU A 113 5.92 -5.15 5.62
C LEU A 113 4.60 -4.37 5.78
N ALA A 114 3.82 -4.70 6.80
CA ALA A 114 2.58 -4.00 7.12
C ALA A 114 2.81 -2.53 7.47
N PHE A 115 3.85 -2.26 8.26
CA PHE A 115 4.25 -0.89 8.59
C PHE A 115 4.73 -0.11 7.37
N GLY A 116 5.50 -0.75 6.48
CA GLY A 116 5.93 -0.16 5.21
C GLY A 116 4.77 0.19 4.29
N ILE A 117 3.81 -0.72 4.13
CA ILE A 117 2.56 -0.47 3.39
C ILE A 117 1.79 0.68 4.05
N ALA A 118 1.69 0.72 5.38
CA ALA A 118 1.00 1.79 6.07
C ALA A 118 1.61 3.17 5.80
N ILE A 119 2.94 3.24 5.84
CA ILE A 119 3.69 4.47 5.52
C ILE A 119 3.52 4.86 4.06
N HIS A 120 3.43 3.91 3.12
CA HIS A 120 3.25 4.21 1.69
C HIS A 120 1.87 4.79 1.38
N ASN A 121 0.85 4.24 2.04
CA ASN A 121 -0.55 4.55 1.80
C ASN A 121 -0.95 5.93 2.31
N PHE A 122 -0.23 6.44 3.31
CA PHE A 122 -0.52 7.71 3.94
C PHE A 122 -0.24 8.92 3.00
N PRO A 123 0.97 9.05 2.40
CA PRO A 123 1.24 10.03 1.36
C PRO A 123 0.28 9.96 0.17
N GLU A 124 -0.12 8.76 -0.27
CA GLU A 124 -1.08 8.60 -1.38
C GLU A 124 -2.45 9.17 -1.07
N GLY A 125 -2.99 8.85 0.12
CA GLY A 125 -4.25 9.40 0.60
C GLY A 125 -4.20 10.91 0.74
N MET A 126 -3.12 11.44 1.32
CA MET A 126 -2.90 12.89 1.44
C MET A 126 -2.80 13.57 0.08
N ALA A 127 -2.02 13.01 -0.86
CA ALA A 127 -1.84 13.56 -2.19
C ALA A 127 -3.15 13.60 -2.97
N THR A 128 -3.93 12.53 -2.94
CA THR A 128 -5.24 12.43 -3.59
C THR A 128 -6.25 13.43 -3.01
N PHE A 129 -6.30 13.54 -1.68
CA PHE A 129 -7.21 14.45 -1.00
C PHE A 129 -6.84 15.92 -1.26
N TYR A 130 -5.58 16.27 -1.05
CA TYR A 130 -5.11 17.64 -1.18
C TYR A 130 -5.19 18.14 -2.63
N SER A 131 -4.79 17.32 -3.60
CA SER A 131 -4.93 17.66 -5.03
C SER A 131 -6.38 17.89 -5.43
N SER A 132 -7.32 17.11 -4.88
CA SER A 132 -8.76 17.26 -5.12
C SER A 132 -9.36 18.53 -4.50
N ILE A 133 -8.77 19.04 -3.42
CA ILE A 133 -9.15 20.35 -2.84
C ILE A 133 -8.65 21.49 -3.71
N VAL A 134 -7.39 21.42 -4.18
CA VAL A 134 -6.79 22.50 -4.98
C VAL A 134 -7.43 22.62 -6.35
N ASP A 135 -7.59 21.49 -7.03
CA ASP A 135 -8.22 21.41 -8.35
C ASP A 135 -8.86 20.03 -8.52
N VAL A 136 -10.20 20.00 -8.55
CA VAL A 136 -10.96 18.75 -8.68
C VAL A 136 -10.59 17.96 -9.94
N LYS A 137 -10.21 18.62 -11.04
CA LYS A 137 -9.80 17.92 -12.27
C LYS A 137 -8.45 17.23 -12.08
N LYS A 138 -7.46 17.93 -11.53
CA LYS A 138 -6.15 17.32 -11.21
C LYS A 138 -6.29 16.22 -10.16
N GLY A 139 -7.08 16.47 -9.12
CA GLY A 139 -7.38 15.47 -8.09
C GLY A 139 -8.11 14.24 -8.61
N ALA A 140 -9.02 14.37 -9.57
CA ALA A 140 -9.64 13.23 -10.23
C ALA A 140 -8.64 12.41 -11.04
N ALA A 141 -7.71 13.05 -11.77
CA ALA A 141 -6.66 12.35 -12.50
C ALA A 141 -5.74 11.55 -11.55
N ILE A 142 -5.29 12.18 -10.45
CA ILE A 142 -4.48 11.53 -9.41
C ILE A 142 -5.28 10.40 -8.75
N ALA A 143 -6.54 10.63 -8.38
CA ALA A 143 -7.39 9.60 -7.78
C ALA A 143 -7.56 8.38 -8.68
N ILE A 144 -7.71 8.56 -10.00
CA ILE A 144 -7.77 7.47 -10.97
C ILE A 144 -6.43 6.72 -11.02
N ALA A 145 -5.30 7.43 -11.11
CA ALA A 145 -3.98 6.81 -11.13
C ALA A 145 -3.72 5.98 -9.87
N ILE A 146 -3.97 6.55 -8.69
CA ILE A 146 -3.87 5.86 -7.40
C ILE A 146 -4.85 4.70 -7.31
N SER A 147 -6.08 4.85 -7.82
CA SER A 147 -7.04 3.75 -7.87
C SER A 147 -6.51 2.55 -8.65
N ILE A 148 -5.86 2.82 -9.80
CA ILE A 148 -5.28 1.78 -10.66
C ILE A 148 -4.07 1.14 -10.00
N HIS A 149 -3.23 1.89 -9.26
CA HIS A 149 -2.10 1.35 -8.48
C HIS A 149 -2.54 0.43 -7.33
N ASN A 150 -3.59 0.85 -6.62
CA ASN A 150 -4.11 0.15 -5.46
C ASN A 150 -4.68 -1.24 -5.79
N ILE A 151 -5.16 -1.47 -7.01
CA ILE A 151 -5.67 -2.80 -7.42
C ILE A 151 -4.55 -3.86 -7.39
N PRO A 152 -3.42 -3.68 -8.10
CA PRO A 152 -2.20 -4.46 -7.93
C PRO A 152 -1.74 -4.66 -6.50
N GLU A 153 -1.68 -3.59 -5.70
CA GLU A 153 -1.27 -3.65 -4.29
C GLU A 153 -2.20 -4.59 -3.51
N GLY A 154 -3.52 -4.44 -3.69
CA GLY A 154 -4.52 -5.32 -3.09
C GLY A 154 -4.31 -6.80 -3.44
N ILE A 155 -4.02 -7.10 -4.71
CA ILE A 155 -3.73 -8.47 -5.17
C ILE A 155 -2.44 -8.99 -4.50
N ALA A 156 -1.38 -8.17 -4.49
CA ALA A 156 -0.07 -8.54 -3.97
C ALA A 156 -0.08 -8.81 -2.47
N VAL A 157 -0.94 -8.11 -1.72
CA VAL A 157 -1.08 -8.32 -0.27
C VAL A 157 -2.02 -9.49 0.05
N SER A 158 -3.13 -9.65 -0.67
CA SER A 158 -4.16 -10.64 -0.31
C SER A 158 -3.77 -12.09 -0.63
N VAL A 159 -3.03 -12.32 -1.72
CA VAL A 159 -2.64 -13.68 -2.16
C VAL A 159 -1.72 -14.37 -1.14
N PRO A 160 -0.61 -13.76 -0.66
CA PRO A 160 0.24 -14.36 0.38
C PRO A 160 -0.50 -14.54 1.71
N VAL A 161 -1.32 -13.57 2.12
CA VAL A 161 -2.09 -13.62 3.38
C VAL A 161 -3.11 -14.75 3.36
N ASN A 162 -3.83 -14.95 2.25
CA ASN A 162 -4.76 -16.07 2.11
C ASN A 162 -4.05 -17.42 2.18
N LYS A 163 -2.84 -17.52 1.61
CA LYS A 163 -2.01 -18.73 1.70
C LYS A 163 -1.54 -19.01 3.13
N ALA A 164 -1.21 -17.97 3.90
CA ALA A 164 -0.77 -18.11 5.28
C ALA A 164 -1.92 -18.44 6.26
N THR A 165 -3.13 -17.91 6.02
CA THR A 165 -4.28 -18.03 6.93
C THR A 165 -5.26 -19.16 6.58
N GLY A 166 -5.21 -19.70 5.36
CA GLY A 166 -6.09 -20.77 4.89
C GLY A 166 -7.57 -20.38 4.71
N SER A 167 -7.96 -19.13 4.98
CA SER A 167 -9.35 -18.65 4.90
C SER A 167 -9.47 -17.33 4.15
N GLY A 168 -9.97 -17.40 2.91
CA GLY A 168 -10.18 -16.22 2.07
C GLY A 168 -11.21 -15.24 2.62
N ARG A 169 -12.17 -15.70 3.44
CA ARG A 169 -13.15 -14.82 4.11
C ARG A 169 -12.50 -14.00 5.23
N LYS A 170 -11.62 -14.60 6.02
CA LYS A 170 -10.86 -13.86 7.05
C LYS A 170 -9.89 -12.88 6.40
N ALA A 171 -9.13 -13.31 5.39
CA ALA A 171 -8.22 -12.44 4.64
C ALA A 171 -8.92 -11.22 4.04
N PHE A 172 -10.10 -11.42 3.43
CA PHE A 172 -10.93 -10.33 2.92
C PHE A 172 -11.45 -9.41 4.04
N LEU A 173 -11.97 -9.95 5.15
CA LEU A 173 -12.55 -9.16 6.23
C LEU A 173 -11.48 -8.29 6.92
N TRP A 174 -10.31 -8.87 7.19
CA TRP A 174 -9.15 -8.16 7.73
C TRP A 174 -8.71 -7.04 6.79
N PHE A 175 -8.56 -7.34 5.49
CA PHE A 175 -8.17 -6.33 4.51
C PHE A 175 -9.22 -5.24 4.33
N PHE A 176 -10.51 -5.59 4.31
CA PHE A 176 -11.63 -4.67 4.23
C PHE A 176 -11.65 -3.70 5.43
N LEU A 177 -11.44 -4.21 6.65
CA LEU A 177 -11.33 -3.36 7.86
C LEU A 177 -10.10 -2.44 7.83
N SER A 178 -8.96 -2.92 7.31
CA SER A 178 -7.75 -2.11 7.09
C SER A 178 -8.02 -0.95 6.13
N VAL A 179 -8.71 -1.22 5.01
CA VAL A 179 -9.06 -0.22 3.98
C VAL A 179 -10.15 0.73 4.42
N CYS A 180 -11.17 0.27 5.15
CA CYS A 180 -12.22 1.13 5.72
C CYS A 180 -11.67 2.12 6.74
N CYS A 181 -10.47 1.86 7.27
CA CYS A 181 -9.77 2.75 8.17
C CYS A 181 -8.58 3.47 7.48
N ARG A 182 -8.21 3.12 6.24
CA ARG A 182 -7.30 3.87 5.33
C ARG A 182 -7.89 5.24 4.96
N THR A 183 -9.20 5.42 5.04
CA THR A 183 -9.88 6.74 4.97
C THR A 183 -9.74 7.58 6.26
N GLY A 184 -9.02 7.12 7.30
CA GLY A 184 -8.90 7.89 8.55
C GLY A 184 -7.83 7.54 9.63
N CYS A 185 -7.05 6.45 9.60
CA CYS A 185 -6.05 6.18 10.64
C CYS A 185 -4.96 5.13 10.27
N PRO A 186 -3.66 5.40 10.48
CA PRO A 186 -2.56 4.43 10.32
C PRO A 186 -2.58 3.25 11.32
N VAL A 187 -3.30 3.40 12.43
CA VAL A 187 -3.33 2.43 13.54
C VAL A 187 -4.06 1.13 13.16
N SER A 188 -4.98 1.16 12.18
CA SER A 188 -5.70 -0.05 11.74
C SER A 188 -4.88 -1.00 10.89
N GLN A 189 -3.93 -0.50 10.09
CA GLN A 189 -3.07 -1.33 9.25
C GLN A 189 -2.14 -2.17 10.12
N ALA A 190 -1.65 -1.59 11.22
CA ALA A 190 -0.95 -2.31 12.27
C ALA A 190 -1.85 -3.34 12.97
N LEU A 191 -3.09 -2.96 13.33
CA LEU A 191 -4.05 -3.87 13.98
C LEU A 191 -4.41 -5.08 13.12
N THR A 192 -4.54 -4.88 11.81
CA THR A 192 -4.88 -5.93 10.84
C THR A 192 -3.73 -6.90 10.61
N ALA A 193 -2.49 -6.41 10.62
CA ALA A 193 -1.30 -7.25 10.55
C ALA A 193 -1.12 -8.05 11.84
N THR A 194 -1.27 -7.42 13.01
CA THR A 194 -1.16 -8.10 14.30
C THR A 194 -2.22 -9.18 14.51
N SER A 195 -3.39 -9.06 13.89
CA SER A 195 -4.44 -10.05 14.00
C SER A 195 -4.31 -11.21 13.01
N ILE A 196 -3.70 -10.98 11.84
CA ILE A 196 -3.24 -12.05 10.94
C ILE A 196 -2.14 -12.88 11.63
N GLU A 197 -1.24 -12.21 12.35
CA GLU A 197 -0.21 -12.85 13.19
C GLU A 197 -0.81 -13.65 14.35
N LEU A 198 -1.84 -13.12 15.02
CA LEU A 198 -2.53 -13.80 16.11
C LEU A 198 -3.27 -15.05 15.62
N ASP A 199 -4.01 -14.97 14.51
CA ASP A 199 -4.74 -16.12 13.96
C ASP A 199 -3.78 -17.19 13.40
N ALA A 200 -2.63 -16.81 12.83
CA ALA A 200 -1.61 -17.77 12.37
C ALA A 200 -0.88 -18.47 13.54
N ALA A 201 -0.69 -17.78 14.66
CA ALA A 201 -0.14 -18.37 15.88
C ALA A 201 -1.15 -19.26 16.62
N LEU A 202 -2.45 -18.98 16.50
CA LEU A 202 -3.56 -19.71 17.12
C LEU A 202 -4.06 -20.92 16.29
N LEU A 203 -3.61 -21.08 15.04
CA LEU A 203 -3.90 -22.23 14.18
C LEU A 203 -2.84 -23.35 14.27
N LYS A 204 -2.21 -23.50 15.45
CA LYS A 204 -1.56 -24.75 15.86
C LYS A 204 -2.54 -25.63 16.63
#